data_AF-A0A7S9HCL2-F1
#
_entry.id   AF-A0A7S9HCL2-F1
#
_cell.length_a   1.000
_cell.length_b   1.000
_cell.length_c   1.000
_cell.angle_alpha   90.00
_cell.angle_beta   90.00
_cell.angle_gamma   90.00
#
_symmetry.space_group_name_H-M   'P 1'
#
loop_
_entity.id
_entity.type
_entity.pdbx_description
1 polymer ?
#
loop_
_entity_poly.entity_id
_entity_poly.type
_entity_poly.pdbx_seq_one_letter_code
_entity_poly.pdbx_strand_id
1 'polypeptide(L)'
;MTSLQFFNLIFHKPMARRVRQALVVLLALGLAGMLSGCEPAPPPNKLEQIKQAGVLKVGTIYGRTTFYHGSTGPQGFEYELAARFARQVGVQLQLLPFYSYHALKQDLREGRIDLVAAGDAVSTDNEAVFKLGPVYQQVSHKLVFQQGQTRPRRVADLTAPLLVVKGSSTEQLVARLQQENPELQWQSTDNKDIWELLSDVAQGTLAYTVVDTNTLSVQRRQFPQLSIGFGLDEPKGIAWLLNASQDDSLRGAIIQYFGDLHQSGVFKALEDKYFGHIRQFNYVDTRAFIKAAKDQLPTYIDMFRAHAKDIDWRLLAAMSYQESHWQPDAVSYTGVQGMMMLTRDTASDLNIASRLDPQSSIEGGARYVTSLIRRIPARVGQPDRIWMALAAYNIGLGHLKDARKLTEQQGGNPDLWVDVKRRLPLLEQKQFYKTTTYGFARGRESKKYVENIRRYYDTLIYLDNNTDLLEPKNPPQT
;
A
#
# COMPACT_ATOMS: atom_id res chain seq x y z
N MET A 1 15.60 -50.97 -94.77
CA MET A 1 16.58 -50.32 -95.67
C MET A 1 17.58 -49.54 -94.82
N THR A 2 18.87 -49.73 -95.12
CA THR A 2 20.03 -48.83 -94.90
C THR A 2 20.28 -48.29 -93.48
N SER A 3 21.25 -48.82 -92.73
CA SER A 3 22.70 -48.50 -92.80
C SER A 3 23.00 -47.04 -92.46
N LEU A 4 23.76 -46.81 -91.37
CA LEU A 4 25.11 -46.24 -91.50
C LEU A 4 25.87 -46.36 -90.16
N GLN A 5 27.03 -46.99 -90.20
CA GLN A 5 28.12 -46.82 -89.24
C GLN A 5 28.87 -45.51 -89.53
N PHE A 6 29.61 -45.05 -88.51
CA PHE A 6 30.91 -44.35 -88.51
C PHE A 6 30.93 -43.09 -87.63
N PHE A 7 31.64 -43.10 -86.49
CA PHE A 7 33.03 -42.59 -86.37
C PHE A 7 33.52 -42.64 -84.91
N ASN A 8 34.76 -43.08 -84.73
CA ASN A 8 35.55 -43.09 -83.49
C ASN A 8 35.66 -41.69 -82.84
N LEU A 9 35.77 -41.62 -81.51
CA LEU A 9 36.96 -41.06 -80.85
C LEU A 9 36.93 -41.27 -79.33
N ILE A 10 37.99 -41.92 -78.84
CA ILE A 10 38.34 -42.08 -77.43
C ILE A 10 38.87 -40.74 -76.91
N PHE A 11 38.24 -40.17 -75.88
CA PHE A 11 38.87 -39.19 -74.99
C PHE A 11 38.58 -39.54 -73.52
N HIS A 12 39.67 -39.68 -72.77
CA HIS A 12 39.76 -39.91 -71.33
C HIS A 12 38.84 -38.99 -70.49
N LYS A 13 38.09 -39.55 -69.53
CA LYS A 13 37.54 -38.80 -68.38
C LYS A 13 37.68 -39.53 -67.03
N PRO A 14 38.89 -39.72 -66.47
CA PRO A 14 39.04 -40.00 -65.03
C PRO A 14 38.79 -38.76 -64.15
N MET A 15 38.81 -37.55 -64.73
CA MET A 15 38.70 -36.28 -64.00
C MET A 15 37.28 -36.01 -63.45
N ALA A 16 36.23 -36.46 -64.14
CA ALA A 16 34.84 -36.23 -63.72
C ALA A 16 34.45 -36.99 -62.43
N ARG A 17 35.08 -38.14 -62.17
CA ARG A 17 34.81 -38.95 -60.97
C ARG A 17 35.46 -38.34 -59.72
N ARG A 18 36.69 -37.81 -59.85
CA ARG A 18 37.39 -37.11 -58.75
C ARG A 18 36.71 -35.80 -58.39
N VAL A 19 36.21 -35.04 -59.38
CA VAL A 19 35.45 -33.80 -59.12
C VAL A 19 34.10 -34.10 -58.46
N ARG A 20 33.37 -35.15 -58.89
CA ARG A 20 32.14 -35.58 -58.21
C ARG A 20 32.39 -36.05 -56.77
N GLN A 21 33.47 -36.81 -56.53
CA GLN A 21 33.84 -37.25 -55.19
C GLN A 21 34.22 -36.06 -54.29
N ALA A 22 34.97 -35.09 -54.81
CA ALA A 22 35.30 -33.86 -54.08
C ALA A 22 34.04 -33.03 -53.75
N LEU A 23 33.08 -32.93 -54.68
CA LEU A 23 31.81 -32.24 -54.46
C LEU A 23 30.93 -32.94 -53.42
N VAL A 24 30.87 -34.28 -53.43
CA VAL A 24 30.13 -35.05 -52.41
C VAL A 24 30.78 -34.91 -51.04
N VAL A 25 32.12 -34.90 -50.96
CA VAL A 25 32.85 -34.69 -49.70
C VAL A 25 32.65 -33.25 -49.19
N LEU A 26 32.67 -32.24 -50.07
CA LEU A 26 32.37 -30.86 -49.72
C LEU A 26 30.91 -30.67 -49.28
N LEU A 27 29.94 -31.32 -49.93
CA LEU A 27 28.54 -31.31 -49.50
C LEU A 27 28.38 -32.00 -48.15
N ALA A 28 29.04 -33.14 -47.93
CA ALA A 28 28.99 -33.87 -46.67
C ALA A 28 29.66 -33.10 -45.53
N LEU A 29 30.78 -32.40 -45.79
CA LEU A 29 31.44 -31.51 -44.83
C LEU A 29 30.59 -30.26 -44.55
N GLY A 30 29.92 -29.70 -45.57
CA GLY A 30 28.97 -28.60 -45.40
C GLY A 30 27.75 -29.02 -44.58
N LEU A 31 27.21 -30.21 -44.82
CA LEU A 31 26.09 -30.78 -44.08
C LEU A 31 26.49 -31.15 -42.63
N ALA A 32 27.71 -31.67 -42.43
CA ALA A 32 28.27 -31.94 -41.10
C ALA A 32 28.52 -30.65 -40.31
N GLY A 33 28.99 -29.58 -40.97
CA GLY A 33 29.13 -28.26 -40.39
C GLY A 33 27.80 -27.61 -40.02
N MET A 34 26.74 -27.86 -40.79
CA MET A 34 25.37 -27.43 -40.46
C MET A 34 24.77 -28.20 -39.27
N LEU A 35 25.21 -29.43 -39.01
CA LEU A 35 24.77 -30.25 -37.87
C LEU A 35 25.56 -29.97 -36.58
N SER A 36 26.72 -29.32 -36.66
CA SER A 36 27.54 -28.95 -35.48
C SER A 36 27.14 -27.61 -34.85
N GLY A 37 26.18 -26.89 -35.43
CA GLY A 37 25.71 -25.58 -34.94
C GLY A 37 24.57 -25.64 -33.91
N CYS A 38 24.10 -26.82 -33.53
CA CYS A 38 23.06 -26.98 -32.51
C CYS A 38 23.69 -27.15 -31.13
N GLU A 39 24.29 -26.10 -30.58
CA GLU A 39 24.45 -26.01 -29.12
C GLU A 39 23.04 -25.88 -28.50
N PRO A 40 22.66 -26.74 -27.54
CA PRO A 40 21.38 -26.58 -26.86
C PRO A 40 21.35 -25.20 -26.21
N ALA A 41 20.30 -24.41 -26.47
CA ALA A 41 20.13 -23.12 -25.84
C ALA A 41 20.27 -23.30 -24.30
N PRO A 42 21.03 -22.42 -23.63
CA PRO A 42 21.17 -22.52 -22.18
C PRO A 42 19.77 -22.52 -21.53
N PRO A 43 19.57 -23.27 -20.44
CA PRO A 43 18.28 -23.32 -19.78
C PRO A 43 17.83 -21.89 -19.43
N PRO A 44 16.55 -21.55 -19.65
CA PRO A 44 16.08 -20.19 -19.42
C PRO A 44 16.32 -19.80 -17.96
N ASN A 45 16.78 -18.56 -17.74
CA ASN A 45 16.93 -18.03 -16.39
C ASN A 45 15.56 -17.86 -15.71
N LYS A 46 15.54 -17.63 -14.41
CA LYS A 46 14.30 -17.58 -13.62
C LYS A 46 13.31 -16.54 -14.16
N LEU A 47 13.77 -15.37 -14.56
CA LEU A 47 12.91 -14.33 -15.13
C LEU A 47 12.32 -14.76 -16.48
N GLU A 48 13.09 -15.41 -17.33
CA GLU A 48 12.62 -15.97 -18.60
C GLU A 48 11.60 -17.08 -18.38
N GLN A 49 11.81 -17.97 -17.40
CA GLN A 49 10.84 -19.01 -17.04
C GLN A 49 9.49 -18.39 -16.64
N ILE A 50 9.51 -17.33 -15.81
CA ILE A 50 8.30 -16.59 -15.41
C ILE A 50 7.61 -15.96 -16.63
N LYS A 51 8.38 -15.33 -17.53
CA LYS A 51 7.84 -14.73 -18.77
C LYS A 51 7.24 -15.78 -19.70
N GLN A 52 7.89 -16.92 -19.87
CA GLN A 52 7.39 -18.04 -20.68
C GLN A 52 6.12 -18.66 -20.08
N ALA A 53 6.06 -18.80 -18.75
CA ALA A 53 4.87 -19.27 -18.05
C ALA A 53 3.72 -18.25 -18.10
N GLY A 54 4.01 -16.97 -18.35
CA GLY A 54 3.02 -15.88 -18.38
C GLY A 54 2.47 -15.51 -17.01
N VAL A 55 3.02 -16.05 -15.92
CA VAL A 55 2.52 -15.89 -14.55
C VAL A 55 3.68 -15.72 -13.57
N LEU A 56 3.57 -14.71 -12.70
CA LEU A 56 4.42 -14.53 -11.53
C LEU A 56 3.68 -15.02 -10.27
N LYS A 57 4.21 -16.05 -9.61
CA LYS A 57 3.66 -16.62 -8.37
C LYS A 57 4.27 -15.93 -7.15
N VAL A 58 3.46 -15.14 -6.46
CA VAL A 58 3.90 -14.38 -5.27
C VAL A 58 3.22 -14.94 -4.03
N GLY A 59 4.00 -15.47 -3.10
CA GLY A 59 3.50 -15.85 -1.78
C GLY A 59 3.31 -14.63 -0.88
N THR A 60 2.22 -14.58 -0.13
CA THR A 60 1.95 -13.53 0.85
C THR A 60 1.21 -14.09 2.08
N ILE A 61 0.89 -13.24 3.04
CA ILE A 61 0.00 -13.55 4.17
C ILE A 61 -1.23 -12.67 4.12
N TYR A 62 -2.35 -13.13 4.69
CA TYR A 62 -3.52 -12.28 4.86
C TYR A 62 -3.22 -11.12 5.83
N GLY A 63 -3.70 -9.93 5.48
CA GLY A 63 -3.53 -8.77 6.33
C GLY A 63 -3.88 -7.46 5.65
N ARG A 64 -4.25 -6.45 6.45
CA ARG A 64 -4.67 -5.13 5.95
C ARG A 64 -3.54 -4.36 5.25
N THR A 65 -2.29 -4.70 5.55
CA THR A 65 -1.09 -4.12 4.92
C THR A 65 -0.54 -5.00 3.80
N THR A 66 -0.89 -6.28 3.73
CA THR A 66 -0.34 -7.22 2.75
C THR A 66 -1.33 -7.51 1.63
N PHE A 67 -2.37 -8.27 1.95
CA PHE A 67 -3.41 -8.70 1.04
C PHE A 67 -4.72 -8.99 1.76
N TYR A 68 -5.81 -8.43 1.23
CA TYR A 68 -7.17 -8.75 1.61
C TYR A 68 -8.14 -8.45 0.45
N HIS A 69 -9.33 -9.04 0.50
CA HIS A 69 -10.40 -8.69 -0.43
C HIS A 69 -11.21 -7.52 0.15
N GLY A 70 -11.12 -6.36 -0.51
CA GLY A 70 -11.97 -5.21 -0.22
C GLY A 70 -13.24 -5.22 -1.07
N SER A 71 -14.11 -4.23 -0.87
CA SER A 71 -15.39 -4.10 -1.59
C SER A 71 -15.25 -3.94 -3.11
N THR A 72 -14.11 -3.44 -3.58
CA THR A 72 -13.81 -3.19 -5.00
C THR A 72 -12.85 -4.20 -5.61
N GLY A 73 -12.54 -5.28 -4.89
CA GLY A 73 -11.59 -6.31 -5.31
C GLY A 73 -10.36 -6.39 -4.40
N PRO A 74 -9.27 -7.03 -4.86
CA PRO A 74 -8.10 -7.25 -4.03
C PRO A 74 -7.36 -5.95 -3.70
N GLN A 75 -6.91 -5.83 -2.45
CA GLN A 75 -6.25 -4.65 -1.90
C GLN A 75 -5.09 -5.05 -0.97
N GLY A 76 -4.23 -4.09 -0.62
CA GLY A 76 -3.08 -4.29 0.25
C GLY A 76 -1.81 -3.67 -0.35
N PHE A 77 -0.91 -3.21 0.52
CA PHE A 77 0.32 -2.55 0.09
C PHE A 77 1.22 -3.51 -0.69
N GLU A 78 1.40 -4.73 -0.18
CA GLU A 78 2.17 -5.77 -0.89
C GLU A 78 1.49 -6.20 -2.20
N TYR A 79 0.17 -6.35 -2.20
CA TYR A 79 -0.58 -6.65 -3.43
C TYR A 79 -0.36 -5.59 -4.51
N GLU A 80 -0.49 -4.30 -4.17
CA GLU A 80 -0.32 -3.23 -5.16
C GLU A 80 1.12 -3.13 -5.67
N LEU A 81 2.12 -3.41 -4.81
CA LEU A 81 3.52 -3.50 -5.23
C LEU A 81 3.75 -4.70 -6.17
N ALA A 82 3.25 -5.88 -5.81
CA ALA A 82 3.41 -7.10 -6.62
C ALA A 82 2.66 -6.99 -7.96
N ALA A 83 1.47 -6.41 -7.99
CA ALA A 83 0.67 -6.24 -9.20
C ALA A 83 1.32 -5.28 -10.20
N ARG A 84 1.97 -4.21 -9.70
CA ARG A 84 2.76 -3.29 -10.52
C ARG A 84 4.00 -3.95 -11.07
N PHE A 85 4.71 -4.73 -10.24
CA PHE A 85 5.87 -5.50 -10.68
C PHE A 85 5.51 -6.50 -11.79
N ALA A 86 4.46 -7.31 -11.60
CA ALA A 86 3.99 -8.25 -12.61
C ALA A 86 3.65 -7.56 -13.94
N ARG A 87 3.00 -6.39 -13.88
CA ARG A 87 2.71 -5.57 -15.07
C ARG A 87 3.98 -5.05 -15.75
N GLN A 88 4.99 -4.63 -14.99
CA GLN A 88 6.27 -4.19 -15.53
C GLN A 88 7.04 -5.34 -16.20
N VAL A 89 6.96 -6.55 -15.64
CA VAL A 89 7.56 -7.76 -16.22
C VAL A 89 6.78 -8.25 -17.45
N GLY A 90 5.49 -7.92 -17.54
CA GLY A 90 4.61 -8.31 -18.66
C GLY A 90 3.89 -9.65 -18.44
N VAL A 91 3.62 -10.03 -17.19
CA VAL A 91 2.99 -11.31 -16.81
C VAL A 91 1.78 -11.09 -15.90
N GLN A 92 0.92 -12.11 -15.78
CA GLN A 92 -0.16 -12.09 -14.81
C GLN A 92 0.37 -12.30 -13.39
N LEU A 93 -0.19 -11.57 -12.42
CA LEU A 93 0.09 -11.84 -11.01
C LEU A 93 -0.79 -13.00 -10.53
N GLN A 94 -0.18 -14.06 -10.02
CA GLN A 94 -0.83 -15.06 -9.20
C GLN A 94 -0.39 -14.87 -7.75
N LEU A 95 -1.20 -14.20 -6.96
CA LEU A 95 -0.94 -14.01 -5.53
C LEU A 95 -1.48 -15.20 -4.74
N LEU A 96 -0.65 -15.81 -3.91
CA LEU A 96 -0.94 -17.01 -3.13
C LEU A 96 -0.86 -16.67 -1.64
N PRO A 97 -2.00 -16.49 -0.96
CA PRO A 97 -2.01 -16.19 0.47
C PRO A 97 -1.81 -17.47 1.30
N PHE A 98 -0.95 -17.39 2.31
CA PHE A 98 -0.64 -18.45 3.25
C PHE A 98 -1.16 -18.10 4.66
N TYR A 99 -1.50 -19.13 5.42
CA TYR A 99 -1.91 -19.02 6.83
C TYR A 99 -0.75 -19.19 7.82
N SER A 100 0.45 -19.52 7.33
CA SER A 100 1.64 -19.74 8.16
C SER A 100 2.89 -19.27 7.43
N TYR A 101 3.74 -18.54 8.15
CA TYR A 101 5.07 -18.16 7.65
C TYR A 101 5.95 -19.38 7.36
N HIS A 102 5.79 -20.48 8.10
CA HIS A 102 6.54 -21.71 7.86
C HIS A 102 6.22 -22.28 6.47
N ALA A 103 4.92 -22.48 6.18
CA ALA A 103 4.47 -22.98 4.88
C ALA A 103 4.87 -22.05 3.73
N LEU A 104 4.71 -20.73 3.94
CA LEU A 104 5.11 -19.71 2.97
C LEU A 104 6.61 -19.79 2.62
N LYS A 105 7.47 -19.86 3.64
CA LYS A 105 8.94 -19.96 3.47
C LYS A 105 9.36 -21.32 2.90
N GLN A 106 8.61 -22.39 3.21
CA GLN A 106 8.85 -23.72 2.65
C GLN A 106 8.53 -23.77 1.16
N ASP A 107 7.37 -23.26 0.73
CA ASP A 107 6.99 -23.22 -0.68
C ASP A 107 7.94 -22.33 -1.51
N LEU A 108 8.51 -21.28 -0.91
CA LEU A 108 9.59 -20.50 -1.55
C LEU A 108 10.84 -21.36 -1.77
N ARG A 109 11.29 -22.08 -0.74
CA ARG A 109 12.50 -22.92 -0.79
C ARG A 109 12.36 -24.06 -1.81
N GLU A 110 11.18 -24.64 -1.92
CA GLU A 110 10.88 -25.71 -2.86
C GLU A 110 10.59 -25.21 -4.29
N GLY A 111 10.58 -23.88 -4.51
CA GLY A 111 10.35 -23.29 -5.83
C GLY A 111 8.90 -23.38 -6.32
N ARG A 112 7.95 -23.64 -5.41
CA ARG A 112 6.51 -23.65 -5.74
C ARG A 112 5.96 -22.24 -5.98
N ILE A 113 6.60 -21.23 -5.38
CA ILE A 113 6.39 -19.80 -5.60
C ILE A 113 7.71 -19.12 -6.01
N ASP A 114 7.62 -17.97 -6.68
CA ASP A 114 8.79 -17.27 -7.24
C ASP A 114 9.43 -16.29 -6.24
N LEU A 115 8.60 -15.65 -5.41
CA LEU A 115 9.03 -14.73 -4.36
C LEU A 115 7.99 -14.64 -3.24
N VAL A 116 8.41 -14.12 -2.09
CA VAL A 116 7.53 -13.80 -0.96
C VAL A 116 7.46 -12.28 -0.75
N ALA A 117 6.24 -11.77 -0.69
CA ALA A 117 5.90 -10.38 -0.39
C ALA A 117 4.93 -10.33 0.80
N ALA A 118 5.47 -10.34 2.02
CA ALA A 118 4.71 -10.53 3.26
C ALA A 118 4.69 -9.31 4.19
N GLY A 119 5.36 -8.20 3.84
CA GLY A 119 5.35 -6.98 4.66
C GLY A 119 5.94 -7.14 6.07
N ASP A 120 6.69 -8.22 6.31
CA ASP A 120 7.34 -8.56 7.58
C ASP A 120 8.80 -8.09 7.57
N ALA A 121 9.32 -7.66 8.71
CA ALA A 121 10.71 -7.28 8.84
C ALA A 121 11.66 -8.44 8.49
N VAL A 122 12.74 -8.15 7.76
CA VAL A 122 13.76 -9.17 7.48
C VAL A 122 14.52 -9.47 8.77
N SER A 123 14.54 -10.75 9.13
CA SER A 123 15.27 -11.28 10.27
C SER A 123 16.58 -11.95 9.83
N THR A 124 17.52 -12.11 10.76
CA THR A 124 18.83 -12.73 10.50
C THR A 124 18.72 -14.13 9.90
N ASP A 125 17.73 -14.92 10.32
CA ASP A 125 17.52 -16.27 9.80
C ASP A 125 17.02 -16.24 8.35
N ASN A 126 16.23 -15.22 7.99
CA ASN A 126 15.83 -15.04 6.60
C ASN A 126 17.06 -14.72 5.74
N GLU A 127 17.97 -13.86 6.20
CA GLU A 127 19.20 -13.51 5.45
C GLU A 127 20.14 -14.69 5.25
N ALA A 128 20.16 -15.62 6.21
CA ALA A 128 21.01 -16.82 6.14
C ALA A 128 20.51 -17.86 5.11
N VAL A 129 19.22 -17.87 4.79
CA VAL A 129 18.58 -18.94 4.00
C VAL A 129 17.99 -18.45 2.68
N PHE A 130 17.69 -17.16 2.54
CA PHE A 130 17.03 -16.57 1.38
C PHE A 130 17.84 -15.43 0.78
N LYS A 131 17.67 -15.22 -0.53
CA LYS A 131 18.11 -13.98 -1.18
C LYS A 131 17.10 -12.88 -0.87
N LEU A 132 17.59 -11.66 -0.69
CA LEU A 132 16.74 -10.49 -0.44
C LEU A 132 16.62 -9.62 -1.69
N GLY A 133 15.41 -9.10 -1.90
CA GLY A 133 15.17 -7.92 -2.71
C GLY A 133 15.73 -6.65 -2.05
N PRO A 134 15.59 -5.49 -2.70
CA PRO A 134 15.92 -4.21 -2.08
C PRO A 134 15.01 -3.95 -0.88
N VAL A 135 15.58 -3.35 0.17
CA VAL A 135 14.81 -2.86 1.31
C VAL A 135 13.99 -1.66 0.85
N TYR A 136 12.66 -1.77 0.91
CA TYR A 136 11.74 -0.71 0.46
C TYR A 136 11.09 0.06 1.61
N GLN A 137 11.04 -0.52 2.82
CA GLN A 137 10.48 0.14 4.00
C GLN A 137 11.32 -0.18 5.24
N GLN A 138 11.35 0.74 6.20
CA GLN A 138 11.97 0.55 7.51
C GLN A 138 10.88 0.52 8.59
N VAL A 139 10.95 -0.47 9.48
CA VAL A 139 10.05 -0.63 10.63
C VAL A 139 10.86 -0.91 11.89
N SER A 140 10.23 -0.77 13.05
CA SER A 140 10.82 -1.24 14.31
C SER A 140 9.84 -2.14 15.04
N HIS A 141 10.34 -3.12 15.78
CA HIS A 141 9.49 -3.94 16.62
C HIS A 141 9.15 -3.19 17.91
N LYS A 142 7.86 -3.14 18.23
CA LYS A 142 7.33 -2.51 19.44
C LYS A 142 6.60 -3.55 20.27
N LEU A 143 6.89 -3.54 21.57
CA LEU A 143 6.03 -4.21 22.53
C LEU A 143 4.77 -3.37 22.73
N VAL A 144 3.62 -4.01 22.59
CA VAL A 144 2.30 -3.36 22.67
C VAL A 144 1.53 -3.90 23.86
N PHE A 145 0.85 -3.00 24.55
CA PHE A 145 0.01 -3.28 25.70
C PHE A 145 -1.27 -2.42 25.64
N GLN A 146 -2.24 -2.72 26.50
CA GLN A 146 -3.48 -1.95 26.62
C GLN A 146 -3.29 -0.67 27.45
N GLN A 147 -3.64 0.48 26.87
CA GLN A 147 -3.66 1.78 27.54
C GLN A 147 -4.55 1.72 28.78
N GLY A 148 -4.05 2.27 29.90
CA GLY A 148 -4.72 2.24 31.20
C GLY A 148 -4.11 1.21 32.15
N GLN A 149 -3.43 0.19 31.63
CA GLN A 149 -2.62 -0.72 32.43
C GLN A 149 -1.25 -0.12 32.77
N THR A 150 -0.53 -0.73 33.72
CA THR A 150 0.85 -0.36 34.04
C THR A 150 1.75 -0.55 32.83
N ARG A 151 2.38 0.54 32.37
CA ARG A 151 3.25 0.53 31.18
C ARG A 151 4.58 -0.17 31.49
N PRO A 152 4.90 -1.31 30.84
CA PRO A 152 6.24 -1.88 30.94
C PRO A 152 7.25 -0.96 30.22
N ARG A 153 8.43 -0.78 30.81
CA ARG A 153 9.50 0.06 30.26
C ARG A 153 10.65 -0.76 29.66
N ARG A 154 10.74 -2.04 30.03
CA ARG A 154 11.74 -3.01 29.57
C ARG A 154 11.21 -4.44 29.74
N VAL A 155 11.95 -5.42 29.22
CA VAL A 155 11.58 -6.85 29.24
C VAL A 155 11.35 -7.37 30.66
N ALA A 156 12.19 -6.96 31.62
CA ALA A 156 12.07 -7.38 33.01
C ALA A 156 10.80 -6.84 33.74
N ASP A 157 10.06 -5.89 33.15
CA ASP A 157 8.84 -5.36 33.75
C ASP A 157 7.58 -6.14 33.29
N LEU A 158 7.72 -7.17 32.45
CA LEU A 158 6.60 -7.94 31.93
C LEU A 158 6.06 -8.90 33.00
N THR A 159 4.78 -8.75 33.33
CA THR A 159 4.12 -9.55 34.37
C THR A 159 3.28 -10.71 33.81
N ALA A 160 3.30 -10.90 32.50
CA ALA A 160 2.53 -11.94 31.80
C ALA A 160 3.31 -12.39 30.54
N PRO A 161 3.08 -13.61 30.06
CA PRO A 161 3.75 -14.11 28.87
C PRO A 161 3.47 -13.27 27.62
N LEU A 162 4.50 -13.08 26.78
CA LEU A 162 4.32 -12.55 25.43
C LEU A 162 3.70 -13.60 24.51
N LEU A 163 2.80 -13.20 23.63
CA LEU A 163 2.33 -14.03 22.53
C LEU A 163 2.71 -13.39 21.20
N VAL A 164 3.37 -14.15 20.32
CA VAL A 164 3.81 -13.72 18.98
C VAL A 164 3.38 -14.72 17.91
N VAL A 165 3.37 -14.30 16.65
CA VAL A 165 2.98 -15.15 15.52
C VAL A 165 4.13 -16.11 15.19
N LYS A 166 3.83 -17.39 15.03
CA LYS A 166 4.82 -18.42 14.72
C LYS A 166 5.43 -18.23 13.34
N GLY A 167 6.75 -18.33 13.25
CA GLY A 167 7.56 -18.18 12.03
C GLY A 167 7.79 -16.74 11.56
N SER A 168 7.25 -15.73 12.26
CA SER A 168 7.45 -14.31 11.95
C SER A 168 8.83 -13.81 12.37
N SER A 169 9.18 -12.60 11.93
CA SER A 169 10.32 -11.84 12.45
C SER A 169 10.26 -11.63 13.98
N THR A 170 9.04 -11.47 14.54
CA THR A 170 8.83 -11.21 15.97
C THR A 170 9.08 -12.44 16.84
N GLU A 171 8.77 -13.65 16.37
CA GLU A 171 9.15 -14.89 17.05
C GLU A 171 10.66 -15.00 17.19
N GLN A 172 11.40 -14.75 16.11
CA GLN A 172 12.86 -14.85 16.12
C GLN A 172 13.50 -13.76 16.99
N LEU A 173 12.93 -12.56 17.02
CA LEU A 173 13.34 -11.51 17.94
C LEU A 173 13.14 -11.95 19.39
N VAL A 174 11.95 -12.44 19.76
CA VAL A 174 11.64 -12.83 21.14
C VAL A 174 12.47 -14.03 21.58
N ALA A 175 12.71 -15.01 20.71
CA ALA A 175 13.60 -16.14 20.98
C ALA A 175 15.03 -15.68 21.31
N ARG A 176 15.58 -14.68 20.59
CA ARG A 176 16.88 -14.08 20.92
C ARG A 176 16.85 -13.30 22.23
N LEU A 177 15.81 -12.51 22.45
CA LEU A 177 15.65 -11.76 23.70
C LEU A 177 15.57 -12.67 24.93
N GLN A 178 15.00 -13.86 24.82
CA GLN A 178 14.99 -14.84 25.91
C GLN A 178 16.39 -15.35 26.27
N GLN A 179 17.31 -15.46 25.30
CA GLN A 179 18.71 -15.82 25.58
C GLN A 179 19.41 -14.77 26.46
N GLU A 180 19.05 -13.50 26.28
CA GLU A 180 19.56 -12.37 27.06
C GLU A 180 18.77 -12.13 28.36
N ASN A 181 17.53 -12.61 28.42
CA ASN A 181 16.59 -12.43 29.54
C ASN A 181 15.96 -13.78 29.90
N PRO A 182 16.63 -14.64 30.69
CA PRO A 182 16.16 -16.02 30.96
C PRO A 182 14.79 -16.11 31.64
N GLU A 183 14.37 -15.06 32.34
CA GLU A 183 13.05 -14.98 32.99
C GLU A 183 11.91 -14.61 32.03
N LEU A 184 12.22 -14.25 30.78
CA LEU A 184 11.22 -13.88 29.79
C LEU A 184 10.34 -15.08 29.44
N GLN A 185 9.07 -14.97 29.82
CA GLN A 185 8.03 -15.92 29.43
C GLN A 185 7.40 -15.49 28.11
N TRP A 186 7.35 -16.40 27.15
CA TRP A 186 6.72 -16.15 25.86
C TRP A 186 6.22 -17.43 25.21
N GLN A 187 5.31 -17.28 24.26
CA GLN A 187 4.72 -18.35 23.45
C GLN A 187 4.56 -17.86 22.00
N SER A 188 4.55 -18.82 21.07
CA SER A 188 4.21 -18.59 19.67
C SER A 188 2.85 -19.20 19.33
N THR A 189 2.10 -18.60 18.41
CA THR A 189 0.85 -19.19 17.89
C THR A 189 0.81 -19.23 16.37
N ASP A 190 0.26 -20.32 15.83
CA ASP A 190 -0.11 -20.50 14.43
C ASP A 190 -1.63 -20.38 14.21
N ASN A 191 -2.41 -20.19 15.27
CA ASN A 191 -3.87 -20.11 15.22
C ASN A 191 -4.40 -18.67 15.13
N LYS A 192 -3.55 -17.67 15.36
CA LYS A 192 -3.91 -16.25 15.32
C LYS A 192 -2.91 -15.45 14.52
N ASP A 193 -3.42 -14.52 13.71
CA ASP A 193 -2.60 -13.53 13.04
C ASP A 193 -2.28 -12.32 13.94
N ILE A 194 -1.45 -11.40 13.45
CA ILE A 194 -1.05 -10.22 14.22
C ILE A 194 -2.22 -9.26 14.50
N TRP A 195 -3.24 -9.22 13.65
CA TRP A 195 -4.41 -8.37 13.82
C TRP A 195 -5.29 -8.88 14.95
N GLU A 196 -5.44 -10.20 15.07
CA GLU A 196 -6.10 -10.88 16.17
C GLU A 196 -5.35 -10.69 17.49
N LEU A 197 -4.02 -10.86 17.50
CA LEU A 197 -3.21 -10.62 18.70
C LEU A 197 -3.34 -9.17 19.20
N LEU A 198 -3.32 -8.19 18.29
CA LEU A 198 -3.56 -6.79 18.66
C LEU A 198 -5.00 -6.55 19.12
N SER A 199 -5.98 -7.24 18.55
CA SER A 199 -7.37 -7.17 19.03
C SER A 199 -7.50 -7.72 20.45
N ASP A 200 -6.85 -8.84 20.76
CA ASP A 200 -6.83 -9.42 22.10
C ASP A 200 -6.17 -8.48 23.12
N VAL A 201 -5.06 -7.82 22.75
CA VAL A 201 -4.46 -6.78 23.59
C VAL A 201 -5.40 -5.60 23.79
N ALA A 202 -6.09 -5.18 22.74
CA ALA A 202 -7.05 -4.09 22.82
C ALA A 202 -8.24 -4.42 23.74
N GLN A 203 -8.65 -5.69 23.81
CA GLN A 203 -9.73 -6.19 24.65
C GLN A 203 -9.28 -6.55 26.07
N GLY A 204 -7.97 -6.69 26.30
CA GLY A 204 -7.40 -7.08 27.59
C GLY A 204 -7.37 -8.60 27.83
N THR A 205 -7.67 -9.41 26.81
CA THR A 205 -7.55 -10.88 26.86
C THR A 205 -6.11 -11.35 26.65
N LEU A 206 -5.26 -10.49 26.07
CA LEU A 206 -3.81 -10.67 25.98
C LEU A 206 -3.11 -9.46 26.61
N ALA A 207 -2.13 -9.68 27.49
CA ALA A 207 -1.42 -8.59 28.13
C ALA A 207 -0.46 -7.87 27.16
N TYR A 208 0.31 -8.67 26.40
CA TYR A 208 1.40 -8.17 25.58
C TYR A 208 1.54 -8.95 24.27
N THR A 209 1.86 -8.22 23.20
CA THR A 209 2.35 -8.79 21.94
C THR A 209 3.46 -7.91 21.36
N VAL A 210 4.12 -8.39 20.32
CA VAL A 210 5.17 -7.66 19.60
C VAL A 210 4.75 -7.48 18.14
N VAL A 211 4.90 -6.26 17.62
CA VAL A 211 4.47 -5.91 16.27
C VAL A 211 5.37 -4.85 15.64
N ASP A 212 5.38 -4.82 14.31
CA ASP A 212 5.97 -3.76 13.52
C ASP A 212 5.19 -2.43 13.63
N THR A 213 5.94 -1.33 13.60
CA THR A 213 5.38 0.04 13.68
C THR A 213 4.32 0.36 12.62
N ASN A 214 4.45 -0.18 11.40
CA ASN A 214 3.51 0.06 10.31
C ASN A 214 2.14 -0.60 10.58
N THR A 215 2.15 -1.87 10.99
CA THR A 215 0.98 -2.67 11.36
C THR A 215 0.28 -2.05 12.58
N LEU A 216 1.04 -1.67 13.61
CA LEU A 216 0.48 -0.98 14.78
C LEU A 216 -0.22 0.33 14.40
N SER A 217 0.39 1.12 13.52
CA SER A 217 -0.17 2.42 13.09
C SER A 217 -1.52 2.25 12.38
N VAL A 218 -1.70 1.15 11.64
CA VAL A 218 -2.99 0.81 11.01
C VAL A 218 -4.01 0.39 12.07
N GLN A 219 -3.61 -0.48 13.00
CA GLN A 219 -4.54 -1.04 13.99
C GLN A 219 -5.06 -0.02 15.02
N ARG A 220 -4.24 0.96 15.40
CA ARG A 220 -4.62 2.02 16.35
C ARG A 220 -5.77 2.92 15.88
N ARG A 221 -6.12 2.88 14.60
CA ARG A 221 -7.32 3.54 14.05
C ARG A 221 -8.63 2.94 14.55
N GLN A 222 -8.60 1.64 14.84
CA GLN A 222 -9.74 0.83 15.26
C GLN A 222 -9.71 0.63 16.78
N PHE A 223 -8.50 0.42 17.31
CA PHE A 223 -8.24 0.17 18.71
C PHE A 223 -7.29 1.23 19.27
N PRO A 224 -7.79 2.46 19.55
CA PRO A 224 -6.95 3.54 20.04
C PRO A 224 -6.30 3.25 21.40
N GLN A 225 -6.86 2.33 22.18
CA GLN A 225 -6.28 1.86 23.44
C GLN A 225 -5.00 1.03 23.26
N LEU A 226 -4.60 0.66 22.05
CA LEU A 226 -3.28 0.06 21.85
C LEU A 226 -2.18 1.09 22.08
N SER A 227 -1.23 0.75 22.96
CA SER A 227 -0.13 1.63 23.35
C SER A 227 1.21 0.92 23.31
N ILE A 228 2.25 1.71 23.06
CA ILE A 228 3.63 1.23 22.98
C ILE A 228 4.23 1.21 24.37
N GLY A 229 4.71 0.04 24.80
CA GLY A 229 5.54 -0.10 25.99
C GLY A 229 6.92 0.50 25.73
N PHE A 230 7.71 -0.19 24.91
CA PHE A 230 9.06 0.19 24.50
C PHE A 230 9.41 -0.45 23.13
N GLY A 231 10.52 -0.01 22.53
CA GLY A 231 11.08 -0.65 21.33
C GLY A 231 12.04 -1.78 21.71
N LEU A 232 12.04 -2.85 20.93
CA LEU A 232 12.82 -4.06 21.23
C LEU A 232 14.13 -4.13 20.45
N ASP A 233 14.23 -3.42 19.34
CA ASP A 233 15.41 -3.39 18.48
C ASP A 233 15.53 -2.09 17.65
N GLU A 234 16.67 -1.98 16.97
CA GLU A 234 16.92 -0.97 15.95
C GLU A 234 16.04 -1.21 14.70
N PRO A 235 15.77 -0.17 13.90
CA PRO A 235 14.98 -0.31 12.68
C PRO A 235 15.48 -1.43 11.75
N LYS A 236 14.54 -2.23 11.25
CA LYS A 236 14.73 -3.34 10.32
C LYS A 236 14.08 -3.03 8.98
N GLY A 237 14.75 -3.50 7.92
CA GLY A 237 14.24 -3.39 6.57
C GLY A 237 13.17 -4.43 6.28
N ILE A 238 12.14 -4.03 5.53
CA ILE A 238 11.23 -4.95 4.85
C ILE A 238 11.74 -5.11 3.41
N ALA A 239 11.88 -6.37 2.98
CA ALA A 239 12.26 -6.74 1.63
C ALA A 239 11.51 -8.00 1.19
N TRP A 240 11.35 -8.18 -0.12
CA TRP A 240 10.85 -9.43 -0.68
C TRP A 240 11.90 -10.53 -0.55
N LEU A 241 11.45 -11.76 -0.23
CA LEU A 241 12.33 -12.92 -0.13
C LEU A 241 12.33 -13.71 -1.43
N LEU A 242 13.50 -14.21 -1.79
CA LEU A 242 13.78 -14.96 -3.00
C LEU A 242 14.45 -16.28 -2.63
N ASN A 243 14.19 -17.33 -3.40
CA ASN A 243 14.85 -18.62 -3.20
C ASN A 243 16.37 -18.45 -3.38
N ALA A 244 17.18 -18.99 -2.47
CA ALA A 244 18.64 -18.90 -2.56
C ALA A 244 19.23 -19.66 -3.75
N SER A 245 18.56 -20.73 -4.19
CA SER A 245 19.01 -21.59 -5.29
C SER A 245 18.69 -21.03 -6.69
N GLN A 246 17.84 -20.00 -6.79
CA GLN A 246 17.51 -19.40 -8.10
C GLN A 246 18.58 -18.39 -8.53
N ASP A 247 18.75 -18.22 -9.85
CA ASP A 247 19.69 -17.22 -10.40
C ASP A 247 19.22 -15.77 -10.13
N ASP A 248 20.10 -14.80 -10.39
CA ASP A 248 19.86 -13.40 -10.00
C ASP A 248 19.00 -12.60 -11.00
N SER A 249 18.50 -13.20 -12.09
CA SER A 249 17.69 -12.49 -13.10
C SER A 249 16.42 -11.86 -12.51
N LEU A 250 15.67 -12.60 -11.69
CA LEU A 250 14.46 -12.09 -11.03
C LEU A 250 14.81 -11.01 -10.01
N ARG A 251 15.89 -11.20 -9.23
CA ARG A 251 16.35 -10.22 -8.25
C ARG A 251 16.77 -8.90 -8.92
N GLY A 252 17.49 -8.98 -10.04
CA GLY A 252 17.87 -7.81 -10.84
C GLY A 252 16.64 -7.04 -11.35
N ALA A 253 15.61 -7.75 -11.84
CA ALA A 253 14.37 -7.12 -12.27
C ALA A 253 13.63 -6.40 -11.12
N ILE A 254 13.64 -6.98 -9.91
CA ILE A 254 13.05 -6.34 -8.72
C ILE A 254 13.83 -5.09 -8.30
N ILE A 255 15.16 -5.13 -8.34
CA ILE A 255 16.00 -3.95 -8.03
C ILE A 255 15.69 -2.81 -9.00
N GLN A 256 15.63 -3.10 -10.31
CA GLN A 256 15.25 -2.11 -11.31
C GLN A 256 13.85 -1.56 -11.05
N TYR A 257 12.87 -2.44 -10.79
CA TYR A 257 11.50 -2.05 -10.48
C TYR A 257 11.41 -1.07 -9.32
N PHE A 258 12.03 -1.37 -8.17
CA PHE A 258 12.00 -0.44 -7.03
C PHE A 258 12.76 0.86 -7.34
N GLY A 259 13.85 0.80 -8.12
CA GLY A 259 14.53 2.00 -8.63
C GLY A 259 13.59 2.92 -9.42
N ASP A 260 12.86 2.38 -10.40
CA ASP A 260 11.89 3.11 -11.21
C ASP A 260 10.72 3.65 -10.36
N LEU A 261 10.27 2.86 -9.39
CA LEU A 261 9.16 3.20 -8.50
C LEU A 261 9.50 4.36 -7.55
N HIS A 262 10.76 4.43 -7.09
CA HIS A 262 11.26 5.56 -6.31
C HIS A 262 11.45 6.81 -7.16
N GLN A 263 12.06 6.67 -8.35
CA GLN A 263 12.29 7.81 -9.26
C GLN A 263 10.99 8.46 -9.73
N SER A 264 9.97 7.66 -10.04
CA SER A 264 8.65 8.15 -10.48
C SER A 264 7.81 8.78 -9.35
N GLY A 265 8.19 8.60 -8.08
CA GLY A 265 7.41 9.03 -6.92
C GLY A 265 6.19 8.14 -6.61
N VAL A 266 5.95 7.10 -7.40
CA VAL A 266 4.81 6.17 -7.19
C VAL A 266 4.95 5.43 -5.87
N PHE A 267 6.15 5.01 -5.48
CA PHE A 267 6.36 4.34 -4.19
C PHE A 267 5.93 5.24 -3.03
N LYS A 268 6.33 6.52 -3.09
CA LYS A 268 6.00 7.52 -2.10
C LYS A 268 4.50 7.78 -2.01
N ALA A 269 3.81 7.84 -3.15
CA ALA A 269 2.35 7.99 -3.19
C ALA A 269 1.63 6.76 -2.60
N LEU A 270 2.13 5.55 -2.92
CA LEU A 270 1.60 4.31 -2.36
C LEU A 270 1.84 4.22 -0.86
N GLU A 271 3.04 4.53 -0.38
CA GLU A 271 3.35 4.56 1.05
C GLU A 271 2.46 5.58 1.78
N ASP A 272 2.24 6.75 1.18
CA ASP A 272 1.36 7.77 1.75
C ASP A 272 -0.10 7.32 1.80
N LYS A 273 -0.58 6.61 0.78
CA LYS A 273 -1.93 6.05 0.71
C LYS A 273 -2.22 5.16 1.93
N TYR A 274 -1.30 4.26 2.28
CA TYR A 274 -1.49 3.30 3.36
C TYR A 274 -1.12 3.86 4.74
N PHE A 275 -0.01 4.60 4.85
CA PHE A 275 0.61 4.93 6.13
C PHE A 275 0.71 6.43 6.42
N GLY A 276 0.57 7.30 5.41
CA GLY A 276 0.91 8.73 5.52
C GLY A 276 0.16 9.49 6.61
N HIS A 277 -1.14 9.25 6.75
CA HIS A 277 -2.04 9.99 7.65
C HIS A 277 -2.16 9.41 9.07
N ILE A 278 -1.42 8.33 9.36
CA ILE A 278 -1.51 7.60 10.63
C ILE A 278 -0.19 7.40 11.36
N ARG A 279 0.92 7.87 10.80
CA ARG A 279 2.19 7.95 11.53
C ARG A 279 2.07 8.79 12.80
N GLN A 280 1.21 9.81 12.77
CA GLN A 280 0.87 10.60 13.95
C GLN A 280 -0.43 10.07 14.57
N PHE A 281 -0.32 9.56 15.79
CA PHE A 281 -1.46 9.04 16.54
C PHE A 281 -1.92 10.05 17.59
N ASN A 282 -3.19 10.46 17.53
CA ASN A 282 -3.85 11.23 18.57
C ASN A 282 -4.92 10.37 19.24
N TYR A 283 -4.60 9.88 20.44
CA TYR A 283 -5.47 9.01 21.23
C TYR A 283 -6.83 9.63 21.53
N VAL A 284 -6.84 10.88 22.02
CA VAL A 284 -8.04 11.57 22.50
C VAL A 284 -9.00 11.83 21.35
N ASP A 285 -8.47 12.39 20.25
CA ASP A 285 -9.23 12.65 19.02
C ASP A 285 -9.84 11.36 18.43
N THR A 286 -9.02 10.31 18.30
CA THR A 286 -9.49 9.03 17.75
C THR A 286 -10.60 8.41 18.60
N ARG A 287 -10.49 8.47 19.94
CA ARG A 287 -11.54 7.98 20.84
C ARG A 287 -12.81 8.81 20.76
N ALA A 288 -12.69 10.14 20.73
CA ALA A 288 -13.83 11.04 20.59
C ALA A 288 -14.58 10.77 19.27
N PHE A 289 -13.84 10.57 18.18
CA PHE A 289 -14.40 10.22 16.88
C PHE A 289 -15.14 8.89 16.91
N ILE A 290 -14.51 7.80 17.38
CA ILE A 290 -15.15 6.49 17.43
C ILE A 290 -16.42 6.52 18.29
N LYS A 291 -16.41 7.26 19.41
CA LYS A 291 -17.60 7.45 20.24
C LYS A 291 -18.71 8.17 19.47
N ALA A 292 -18.41 9.30 18.86
CA ALA A 292 -19.39 10.05 18.07
C ALA A 292 -19.91 9.22 16.87
N ALA A 293 -19.05 8.42 16.23
CA ALA A 293 -19.45 7.60 15.10
C ALA A 293 -20.47 6.53 15.49
N LYS A 294 -20.43 6.05 16.73
CA LYS A 294 -21.42 5.11 17.27
C LYS A 294 -22.69 5.79 17.78
N ASP A 295 -22.54 6.98 18.38
CA ASP A 295 -23.63 7.61 19.12
C ASP A 295 -24.41 8.65 18.30
N GLN A 296 -23.79 9.30 17.32
CA GLN A 296 -24.35 10.44 16.58
C GLN A 296 -24.53 10.17 15.09
N LEU A 297 -23.54 9.54 14.44
CA LEU A 297 -23.56 9.31 13.00
C LEU A 297 -24.79 8.51 12.52
N PRO A 298 -25.32 7.48 13.22
CA PRO A 298 -26.47 6.71 12.75
C PRO A 298 -27.68 7.56 12.34
N THR A 299 -27.90 8.69 13.02
CA THR A 299 -28.96 9.67 12.71
C THR A 299 -28.85 10.29 11.31
N TYR A 300 -27.64 10.34 10.75
CA TYR A 300 -27.33 11.08 9.51
C TYR A 300 -26.87 10.18 8.36
N ILE A 301 -26.71 8.87 8.56
CA ILE A 301 -26.19 7.93 7.54
C ILE A 301 -27.00 8.02 6.24
N ASP A 302 -28.33 8.01 6.34
CA ASP A 302 -29.20 8.03 5.16
C ASP A 302 -29.09 9.35 4.38
N MET A 303 -28.89 10.47 5.08
CA MET A 303 -28.64 11.77 4.44
C MET A 303 -27.31 11.75 3.69
N PHE A 304 -26.24 11.23 4.29
CA PHE A 304 -24.94 11.10 3.61
C PHE A 304 -25.06 10.19 2.39
N ARG A 305 -25.71 9.03 2.50
CA ARG A 305 -25.92 8.10 1.39
C ARG A 305 -26.72 8.73 0.25
N ALA A 306 -27.78 9.48 0.57
CA ALA A 306 -28.61 10.15 -0.43
C ALA A 306 -27.85 11.21 -1.24
N HIS A 307 -26.86 11.88 -0.63
CA HIS A 307 -26.19 13.04 -1.24
C HIS A 307 -24.77 12.79 -1.75
N ALA A 308 -24.11 11.68 -1.36
CA ALA A 308 -22.70 11.44 -1.71
C ALA A 308 -22.44 11.27 -3.22
N LYS A 309 -23.43 10.76 -3.98
CA LYS A 309 -23.36 10.55 -5.44
C LYS A 309 -22.07 9.83 -5.89
N ASP A 310 -21.13 10.57 -6.47
CA ASP A 310 -19.86 10.07 -7.03
C ASP A 310 -18.76 9.87 -5.96
N ILE A 311 -19.05 10.21 -4.71
CA ILE A 311 -18.13 10.13 -3.56
C ILE A 311 -18.66 9.07 -2.60
N ASP A 312 -17.76 8.37 -1.91
CA ASP A 312 -18.15 7.44 -0.85
C ASP A 312 -18.84 8.23 0.29
N TRP A 313 -20.02 7.77 0.73
CA TRP A 313 -20.78 8.43 1.79
C TRP A 313 -19.99 8.54 3.11
N ARG A 314 -19.11 7.57 3.39
CA ARG A 314 -18.24 7.58 4.58
C ARG A 314 -17.19 8.68 4.48
N LEU A 315 -16.74 9.02 3.27
CA LEU A 315 -15.83 10.15 3.08
C LEU A 315 -16.56 11.48 3.33
N LEU A 316 -17.79 11.61 2.84
CA LEU A 316 -18.62 12.79 3.10
C LEU A 316 -18.94 12.95 4.60
N ALA A 317 -19.26 11.84 5.29
CA ALA A 317 -19.45 11.83 6.73
C ALA A 317 -18.18 12.20 7.50
N ALA A 318 -17.02 11.69 7.08
CA ALA A 318 -15.72 12.04 7.67
C ALA A 318 -15.37 13.53 7.50
N MET A 319 -15.69 14.11 6.32
CA MET A 319 -15.58 15.55 6.10
C MET A 319 -16.46 16.33 7.07
N SER A 320 -17.74 15.96 7.17
CA SER A 320 -18.69 16.62 8.08
C SER A 320 -18.25 16.56 9.55
N TYR A 321 -17.67 15.44 9.98
CA TYR A 321 -17.11 15.36 11.33
C TYR A 321 -15.97 16.36 11.55
N GLN A 322 -15.06 16.47 10.58
CA GLN A 322 -13.96 17.45 10.66
C GLN A 322 -14.49 18.90 10.66
N GLU A 323 -15.62 19.18 10.00
CA GLU A 323 -16.20 20.51 9.94
C GLU A 323 -16.93 20.89 11.23
N SER A 324 -17.82 20.03 11.75
CA SER A 324 -18.70 20.40 12.86
C SER A 324 -18.86 19.33 13.94
N HIS A 325 -18.14 18.21 13.86
CA HIS A 325 -18.37 17.02 14.70
C HIS A 325 -19.84 16.56 14.62
N TRP A 326 -20.44 16.64 13.43
CA TRP A 326 -21.86 16.35 13.15
C TRP A 326 -22.87 17.18 13.96
N GLN A 327 -22.51 18.43 14.29
CA GLN A 327 -23.42 19.39 14.91
C GLN A 327 -24.07 20.26 13.81
N PRO A 328 -25.41 20.18 13.60
CA PRO A 328 -26.11 20.95 12.56
C PRO A 328 -26.15 22.46 12.85
N ASP A 329 -26.11 22.85 14.12
CA ASP A 329 -26.20 24.22 14.60
C ASP A 329 -24.84 24.90 14.79
N ALA A 330 -23.75 24.24 14.38
CA ALA A 330 -22.40 24.77 14.54
C ALA A 330 -22.22 26.10 13.79
N VAL A 331 -21.56 27.06 14.45
CA VAL A 331 -21.25 28.39 13.91
C VAL A 331 -19.80 28.73 14.24
N SER A 332 -19.03 29.13 13.23
CA SER A 332 -17.66 29.61 13.44
C SER A 332 -17.60 31.12 13.70
N TYR A 333 -16.46 31.58 14.22
CA TYR A 333 -16.14 33.01 14.33
C TYR A 333 -16.05 33.72 12.96
N THR A 334 -15.85 32.97 11.86
CA THR A 334 -15.79 33.49 10.49
C THR A 334 -17.15 33.48 9.78
N GLY A 335 -18.22 33.03 10.45
CA GLY A 335 -19.58 33.02 9.90
C GLY A 335 -19.91 31.85 8.98
N VAL A 336 -19.05 30.83 8.88
CA VAL A 336 -19.44 29.52 8.32
C VAL A 336 -20.36 28.80 9.30
N GLN A 337 -21.34 28.08 8.76
CA GLN A 337 -22.42 27.49 9.56
C GLN A 337 -22.80 26.11 9.04
N GLY A 338 -23.31 25.27 9.94
CA GLY A 338 -23.94 24.02 9.59
C GLY A 338 -23.04 22.80 9.66
N MET A 339 -23.65 21.66 9.39
CA MET A 339 -23.01 20.34 9.39
C MET A 339 -21.82 20.21 8.42
N MET A 340 -21.82 20.99 7.34
CA MET A 340 -20.72 21.04 6.36
C MET A 340 -19.96 22.38 6.36
N MET A 341 -20.20 23.25 7.34
CA MET A 341 -19.56 24.56 7.50
C MET A 341 -19.52 25.40 6.20
N LEU A 342 -20.68 25.61 5.59
CA LEU A 342 -20.78 26.37 4.35
C LEU A 342 -20.71 27.88 4.61
N THR A 343 -19.99 28.60 3.76
CA THR A 343 -20.05 30.07 3.71
C THR A 343 -21.41 30.50 3.15
N ARG A 344 -21.77 31.78 3.35
CA ARG A 344 -22.97 32.37 2.74
C ARG A 344 -22.90 32.33 1.22
N ASP A 345 -21.75 32.70 0.65
CA ASP A 345 -21.55 32.74 -0.79
C ASP A 345 -21.68 31.36 -1.42
N THR A 346 -21.04 30.33 -0.83
CA THR A 346 -21.16 28.94 -1.32
C THR A 346 -22.60 28.43 -1.24
N ALA A 347 -23.31 28.72 -0.15
CA ALA A 347 -24.72 28.33 -0.03
C ALA A 347 -25.60 29.05 -1.07
N SER A 348 -25.35 30.33 -1.33
CA SER A 348 -26.04 31.11 -2.36
C SER A 348 -25.77 30.55 -3.76
N ASP A 349 -24.51 30.33 -4.11
CA ASP A 349 -24.09 29.82 -5.43
C ASP A 349 -24.69 28.43 -5.73
N LEU A 350 -24.94 27.64 -4.69
CA LEU A 350 -25.51 26.29 -4.81
C LEU A 350 -27.03 26.23 -4.60
N ASN A 351 -27.69 27.36 -4.33
CA ASN A 351 -29.10 27.47 -3.99
C ASN A 351 -29.51 26.62 -2.77
N ILE A 352 -28.69 26.63 -1.71
CA ILE A 352 -28.96 25.92 -0.45
C ILE A 352 -29.86 26.76 0.44
N ALA A 353 -31.07 26.27 0.69
CA ALA A 353 -32.13 27.00 1.39
C ALA A 353 -31.78 27.32 2.86
N SER A 354 -31.15 26.38 3.56
CA SER A 354 -30.71 26.57 4.94
C SER A 354 -29.37 25.89 5.19
N ARG A 355 -28.41 26.62 5.78
CA ARG A 355 -27.13 26.04 6.21
C ARG A 355 -27.23 25.26 7.51
N LEU A 356 -28.25 25.55 8.33
CA LEU A 356 -28.47 24.92 9.65
C LEU A 356 -29.37 23.67 9.57
N ASP A 357 -30.07 23.48 8.45
CA ASP A 357 -30.75 22.21 8.18
C ASP A 357 -29.71 21.15 7.78
N PRO A 358 -29.59 20.03 8.50
CA PRO A 358 -28.53 19.04 8.26
C PRO A 358 -28.58 18.47 6.83
N GLN A 359 -29.79 18.17 6.31
CA GLN A 359 -29.93 17.63 4.96
C GLN A 359 -29.45 18.62 3.89
N SER A 360 -29.92 19.87 3.96
CA SER A 360 -29.50 20.96 3.07
C SER A 360 -28.00 21.25 3.17
N SER A 361 -27.45 21.21 4.39
CA SER A 361 -26.01 21.42 4.64
C SER A 361 -25.18 20.30 4.01
N ILE A 362 -25.57 19.04 4.21
CA ILE A 362 -24.93 17.85 3.61
C ILE A 362 -25.00 17.92 2.08
N GLU A 363 -26.16 18.24 1.51
CA GLU A 363 -26.31 18.38 0.06
C GLU A 363 -25.36 19.44 -0.50
N GLY A 364 -25.34 20.63 0.11
CA GLY A 364 -24.47 21.73 -0.31
C GLY A 364 -22.99 21.37 -0.22
N GLY A 365 -22.57 20.76 0.88
CA GLY A 365 -21.20 20.29 1.05
C GLY A 365 -20.80 19.25 0.00
N ALA A 366 -21.67 18.27 -0.25
CA ALA A 366 -21.45 17.24 -1.27
C ALA A 366 -21.31 17.85 -2.67
N ARG A 367 -22.24 18.72 -3.07
CA ARG A 367 -22.21 19.40 -4.37
C ARG A 367 -20.96 20.27 -4.51
N TYR A 368 -20.57 20.97 -3.45
CA TYR A 368 -19.37 21.81 -3.46
C TYR A 368 -18.10 20.98 -3.64
N VAL A 369 -17.89 19.92 -2.87
CA VAL A 369 -16.69 19.08 -3.01
C VAL A 369 -16.63 18.37 -4.36
N THR A 370 -17.76 17.88 -4.89
CA THR A 370 -17.82 17.33 -6.25
C THR A 370 -17.42 18.36 -7.30
N SER A 371 -17.84 19.63 -7.13
CA SER A 371 -17.41 20.71 -8.03
C SER A 371 -15.89 20.94 -7.97
N LEU A 372 -15.28 20.84 -6.78
CA LEU A 372 -13.84 20.98 -6.60
C LEU A 372 -13.08 19.82 -7.23
N ILE A 373 -13.54 18.58 -7.05
CA ILE A 373 -12.97 17.38 -7.70
C ILE A 373 -12.90 17.56 -9.22
N ARG A 374 -13.97 18.10 -9.84
CA ARG A 374 -14.02 18.36 -11.28
C ARG A 374 -13.07 19.48 -11.74
N ARG A 375 -12.71 20.41 -10.85
CA ARG A 375 -11.79 21.54 -11.12
C ARG A 375 -10.32 21.17 -10.90
N ILE A 376 -10.03 20.02 -10.28
CA ILE A 376 -8.67 19.48 -10.24
C ILE A 376 -8.28 18.99 -11.65
N PRO A 377 -7.05 19.25 -12.14
CA PRO A 377 -6.68 18.85 -13.50
C PRO A 377 -6.83 17.35 -13.77
N ALA A 378 -7.27 17.01 -14.99
CA ALA A 378 -7.55 15.64 -15.40
C ALA A 378 -6.34 14.69 -15.31
N ARG A 379 -5.11 15.21 -15.35
CA ARG A 379 -3.87 14.44 -15.15
C ARG A 379 -3.65 13.95 -13.72
N VAL A 380 -4.29 14.57 -12.72
CA VAL A 380 -4.23 14.12 -11.33
C VAL A 380 -5.10 12.87 -11.19
N GLY A 381 -4.48 11.72 -10.95
CA GLY A 381 -5.16 10.44 -10.78
C GLY A 381 -5.90 10.32 -9.44
N GLN A 382 -6.69 9.26 -9.29
CA GLN A 382 -7.21 8.84 -7.99
C GLN A 382 -6.15 8.03 -7.23
N PRO A 383 -6.07 8.13 -5.89
CA PRO A 383 -6.94 8.91 -4.99
C PRO A 383 -6.51 10.38 -4.78
N ASP A 384 -5.37 10.80 -5.31
CA ASP A 384 -4.79 12.14 -5.08
C ASP A 384 -5.72 13.28 -5.44
N ARG A 385 -6.55 13.11 -6.49
CA ARG A 385 -7.56 14.09 -6.91
C ARG A 385 -8.53 14.44 -5.78
N ILE A 386 -8.99 13.44 -5.02
CA ILE A 386 -9.89 13.66 -3.87
C ILE A 386 -9.16 14.46 -2.79
N TRP A 387 -7.94 14.06 -2.42
CA TRP A 387 -7.18 14.75 -1.37
C TRP A 387 -6.87 16.21 -1.71
N MET A 388 -6.57 16.48 -2.98
CA MET A 388 -6.43 17.84 -3.49
C MET A 388 -7.75 18.62 -3.41
N ALA A 389 -8.88 18.02 -3.78
CA ALA A 389 -10.17 18.67 -3.67
C ALA A 389 -10.54 19.00 -2.21
N LEU A 390 -10.24 18.12 -1.25
CA LEU A 390 -10.43 18.39 0.18
C LEU A 390 -9.54 19.54 0.68
N ALA A 391 -8.28 19.59 0.22
CA ALA A 391 -7.42 20.72 0.53
C ALA A 391 -8.02 22.03 -0.01
N ALA A 392 -8.51 22.02 -1.25
CA ALA A 392 -9.20 23.17 -1.86
C ALA A 392 -10.52 23.53 -1.18
N TYR A 393 -11.23 22.57 -0.56
CA TYR A 393 -12.43 22.83 0.22
C TYR A 393 -12.10 23.71 1.42
N ASN A 394 -11.01 23.38 2.13
CA ASN A 394 -10.58 24.09 3.33
C ASN A 394 -9.82 25.39 3.03
N ILE A 395 -8.85 25.38 2.11
CA ILE A 395 -7.94 26.52 1.86
C ILE A 395 -8.31 27.32 0.62
N GLY A 396 -9.30 26.88 -0.16
CA GLY A 396 -9.63 27.47 -1.45
C GLY A 396 -8.77 26.95 -2.61
N LEU A 397 -9.37 26.88 -3.80
CA LEU A 397 -8.72 26.35 -5.00
C LEU A 397 -7.51 27.19 -5.45
N GLY A 398 -7.54 28.52 -5.21
CA GLY A 398 -6.42 29.41 -5.56
C GLY A 398 -5.14 29.05 -4.82
N HIS A 399 -5.22 28.92 -3.50
CA HIS A 399 -4.07 28.54 -2.67
C HIS A 399 -3.60 27.10 -2.91
N LEU A 400 -4.51 26.18 -3.26
CA LEU A 400 -4.09 24.86 -3.73
C LEU A 400 -3.25 24.95 -5.02
N LYS A 401 -3.66 25.79 -5.99
CA LYS A 401 -2.89 26.00 -7.22
C LYS A 401 -1.50 26.56 -6.91
N ASP A 402 -1.40 27.49 -5.95
CA ASP A 402 -0.12 28.01 -5.47
C ASP A 402 0.75 26.91 -4.87
N ALA A 403 0.20 26.04 -4.02
CA ALA A 403 0.94 24.90 -3.45
C ALA A 403 1.44 23.93 -4.54
N ARG A 404 0.63 23.68 -5.58
CA ARG A 404 1.02 22.84 -6.72
C ARG A 404 2.13 23.50 -7.55
N LYS A 405 2.04 24.81 -7.80
CA LYS A 405 3.09 25.57 -8.49
C LYS A 405 4.41 25.55 -7.70
N LEU A 406 4.36 25.78 -6.38
CA LEU A 406 5.53 25.66 -5.51
C LEU A 406 6.12 24.24 -5.53
N THR A 407 5.28 23.22 -5.64
CA THR A 407 5.71 21.82 -5.71
C THR A 407 6.53 21.58 -6.98
N GLU A 408 6.01 22.00 -8.13
CA GLU A 408 6.68 21.91 -9.42
C GLU A 408 8.01 22.71 -9.44
N GLN A 409 8.01 23.94 -8.95
CA GLN A 409 9.20 24.79 -8.86
C GLN A 409 10.32 24.18 -8.00
N GLN A 410 9.97 23.34 -7.03
CA GLN A 410 10.90 22.66 -6.13
C GLN A 410 11.19 21.22 -6.57
N GLY A 411 10.88 20.85 -7.82
CA GLY A 411 11.15 19.53 -8.39
C GLY A 411 10.29 18.39 -7.85
N GLY A 412 9.19 18.70 -7.15
CA GLY A 412 8.19 17.71 -6.76
C GLY A 412 7.14 17.51 -7.83
N ASN A 413 6.39 16.41 -7.75
CA ASN A 413 5.30 16.14 -8.68
C ASN A 413 4.02 16.88 -8.23
N PRO A 414 3.52 17.88 -8.98
CA PRO A 414 2.33 18.65 -8.60
C PRO A 414 1.02 17.86 -8.70
N ASP A 415 1.06 16.63 -9.18
CA ASP A 415 -0.08 15.73 -9.34
C ASP A 415 -0.11 14.62 -8.27
N LEU A 416 0.87 14.57 -7.37
CA LEU A 416 0.89 13.69 -6.20
C LEU A 416 0.57 14.47 -4.92
N TRP A 417 -0.45 14.05 -4.18
CA TRP A 417 -0.86 14.66 -2.91
C TRP A 417 0.30 14.66 -1.91
N VAL A 418 1.06 13.57 -1.82
CA VAL A 418 2.20 13.44 -0.91
C VAL A 418 3.29 14.50 -1.14
N ASP A 419 3.41 15.02 -2.36
CA ASP A 419 4.33 16.09 -2.70
C ASP A 419 3.73 17.47 -2.42
N VAL A 420 2.49 17.68 -2.86
CA VAL A 420 1.75 18.93 -2.67
C VAL A 420 1.55 19.25 -1.19
N LYS A 421 1.18 18.27 -0.37
CA LYS A 421 0.93 18.46 1.06
C LYS A 421 2.16 18.90 1.85
N ARG A 422 3.37 18.61 1.36
CA ARG A 422 4.62 19.09 1.96
C ARG A 422 4.83 20.59 1.74
N ARG A 423 4.24 21.16 0.69
CA ARG A 423 4.38 22.58 0.31
C ARG A 423 3.26 23.46 0.86
N LEU A 424 2.11 22.89 1.24
CA LEU A 424 1.04 23.66 1.89
C LEU A 424 1.55 24.54 3.04
N PRO A 425 2.30 24.04 4.05
CA PRO A 425 2.83 24.88 5.14
C PRO A 425 3.73 26.04 4.70
N LEU A 426 4.30 26.00 3.49
CA LEU A 426 5.16 27.06 2.98
C LEU A 426 4.36 28.32 2.63
N LEU A 427 3.06 28.19 2.35
CA LEU A 427 2.16 29.33 2.08
C LEU A 427 1.97 30.27 3.29
N GLU A 428 2.43 29.87 4.48
CA GLU A 428 2.43 30.72 5.68
C GLU A 428 3.71 31.56 5.80
N GLN A 429 4.75 31.23 5.04
CA GLN A 429 6.06 31.86 5.17
C GLN A 429 6.25 32.88 4.04
N LYS A 430 6.54 34.14 4.43
CA LYS A 430 6.69 35.28 3.51
C LYS A 430 7.66 35.03 2.38
N GLN A 431 8.75 34.30 2.64
CA GLN A 431 9.74 33.96 1.62
C GLN A 431 9.15 33.18 0.44
N PHE A 432 8.12 32.35 0.66
CA PHE A 432 7.46 31.57 -0.37
C PHE A 432 6.20 32.29 -0.90
N TYR A 433 5.26 32.69 -0.03
CA TYR A 433 3.96 33.20 -0.49
C TYR A 433 4.06 34.50 -1.30
N LYS A 434 5.12 35.32 -1.10
CA LYS A 434 5.31 36.55 -1.88
C LYS A 434 5.50 36.31 -3.38
N THR A 435 5.82 35.08 -3.77
CA THR A 435 6.04 34.66 -5.17
C THR A 435 4.84 33.91 -5.76
N THR A 436 3.81 33.67 -4.96
CA THR A 436 2.61 32.94 -5.36
C THR A 436 1.49 33.92 -5.75
N THR A 437 0.47 33.42 -6.46
CA THR A 437 -0.55 34.28 -7.08
C THR A 437 -1.54 34.81 -6.04
N TYR A 438 -1.92 33.96 -5.08
CA TYR A 438 -2.95 34.24 -4.08
C TYR A 438 -2.34 34.61 -2.72
N GLY A 439 -1.02 34.52 -2.56
CA GLY A 439 -0.31 34.97 -1.37
C GLY A 439 -0.51 34.08 -0.14
N PHE A 440 -0.53 34.72 1.04
CA PHE A 440 -0.55 34.05 2.33
C PHE A 440 -1.78 33.14 2.50
N ALA A 441 -1.56 31.92 3.02
CA ALA A 441 -2.64 31.04 3.45
C ALA A 441 -2.19 30.10 4.57
N ARG A 442 -3.15 29.65 5.39
CA ARG A 442 -2.93 28.73 6.53
C ARG A 442 -2.78 27.28 6.05
N GLY A 443 -1.71 27.00 5.33
CA GLY A 443 -1.51 25.70 4.71
C GLY A 443 -1.26 24.54 5.69
N ARG A 444 -0.77 24.78 6.91
CA ARG A 444 -0.69 23.73 7.93
C ARG A 444 -2.08 23.24 8.34
N GLU A 445 -3.04 24.15 8.46
CA GLU A 445 -4.44 23.81 8.79
C GLU A 445 -5.04 22.93 7.70
N SER A 446 -4.88 23.30 6.43
CA SER A 446 -5.37 22.51 5.28
C SER A 446 -4.72 21.14 5.17
N LYS A 447 -3.40 21.04 5.39
CA LYS A 447 -2.73 19.74 5.46
C LYS A 447 -3.34 18.89 6.58
N LYS A 448 -3.49 19.45 7.78
CA LYS A 448 -4.05 18.72 8.94
C LYS A 448 -5.50 18.30 8.70
N TYR A 449 -6.31 19.17 8.10
CA TYR A 449 -7.70 18.92 7.71
C TYR A 449 -7.82 17.66 6.84
N VAL A 450 -7.04 17.57 5.76
CA VAL A 450 -7.08 16.40 4.87
C VAL A 450 -6.61 15.13 5.57
N GLU A 451 -5.53 15.18 6.36
CA GLU A 451 -5.00 14.00 7.03
C GLU A 451 -5.94 13.49 8.14
N ASN A 452 -6.65 14.37 8.82
CA ASN A 452 -7.70 14.00 9.77
C ASN A 452 -8.88 13.32 9.06
N ILE A 453 -9.39 13.89 7.96
CA ILE A 453 -10.49 13.30 7.19
C ILE A 453 -10.13 11.91 6.68
N ARG A 454 -8.90 11.73 6.17
CA ARG A 454 -8.41 10.40 5.75
C ARG A 454 -8.42 9.39 6.90
N ARG A 455 -8.06 9.82 8.12
CA ARG A 455 -8.12 8.97 9.32
C ARG A 455 -9.56 8.60 9.66
N TYR A 456 -10.46 9.59 9.73
CA TYR A 456 -11.87 9.38 10.02
C TYR A 456 -12.53 8.46 8.99
N TYR A 457 -12.25 8.69 7.71
CA TYR A 457 -12.77 7.88 6.60
C TYR A 457 -12.36 6.41 6.71
N ASP A 458 -11.08 6.14 6.94
CA ASP A 458 -10.60 4.76 7.11
C ASP A 458 -11.19 4.07 8.36
N THR A 459 -11.41 4.83 9.44
CA THR A 459 -12.11 4.32 10.62
C THR A 459 -13.58 4.03 10.33
N LEU A 460 -14.28 4.86 9.53
CA LEU A 460 -15.67 4.60 9.14
C LEU A 460 -15.80 3.40 8.21
N ILE A 461 -14.88 3.21 7.26
CA ILE A 461 -14.86 2.00 6.42
C ILE A 461 -14.75 0.75 7.30
N TYR A 462 -13.93 0.80 8.35
CA TYR A 462 -13.85 -0.30 9.30
C TYR A 462 -15.16 -0.50 10.07
N LEU A 463 -15.72 0.56 10.68
CA LEU A 463 -16.94 0.44 11.49
C LEU A 463 -18.13 -0.05 10.66
N ASP A 464 -18.28 0.44 9.43
CA ASP A 464 -19.36 0.06 8.50
C ASP A 464 -19.25 -1.38 8.01
N ASN A 465 -18.05 -1.85 7.71
CA ASN A 465 -17.83 -3.25 7.30
C ASN A 465 -18.00 -4.26 8.45
N ASN A 466 -18.13 -3.80 9.70
CA ASN A 466 -18.40 -4.62 10.88
C ASN A 466 -19.77 -4.17 11.45
N THR A 467 -20.81 -4.38 10.64
CA THR A 467 -22.14 -3.76 10.63
C THR A 467 -22.77 -3.50 12.01
N ASP A 468 -22.59 -4.41 12.97
CA ASP A 468 -23.06 -4.30 14.36
C ASP A 468 -22.57 -3.03 15.10
N LEU A 469 -21.54 -2.35 14.58
CA LEU A 469 -20.92 -1.20 15.23
C LEU A 469 -21.56 0.15 14.89
N LEU A 470 -22.39 0.23 13.83
CA LEU A 470 -23.09 1.46 13.44
C LEU A 470 -24.62 1.34 13.54
N GLU A 471 -25.14 0.18 13.94
CA GLU A 471 -26.57 0.03 14.19
C GLU A 471 -27.02 0.81 15.44
N PRO A 472 -28.21 1.43 15.41
CA PRO A 472 -28.76 2.06 16.60
C PRO A 472 -28.93 0.99 17.69
N LYS A 473 -28.31 1.22 18.85
CA LYS A 473 -28.59 0.39 20.03
C LYS A 473 -30.06 0.56 20.38
N ASN A 474 -30.84 -0.51 20.25
CA ASN A 474 -32.20 -0.53 20.81
C ASN A 474 -32.12 -0.08 22.28
N PRO A 475 -33.01 0.83 22.73
CA PRO A 475 -33.06 1.18 24.14
C PRO A 475 -33.29 -0.10 24.96
N PRO A 476 -32.74 -0.18 26.19
CA PRO A 476 -33.03 -1.31 27.06
C PRO A 476 -34.54 -1.46 27.17
N GLN A 477 -35.04 -2.67 26.88
CA GLN A 477 -36.43 -3.02 27.14
C GLN A 477 -36.63 -2.86 28.66
N THR A 478 -37.38 -1.82 29.03
CA THR A 478 -37.78 -1.52 30.41
C THR A 478 -38.78 -2.53 30.93
#